data_AF-A0AA38Q1S2-F1
#
_entry.id   AF-A0AA38Q1S2-F1
#
_cell.length_a   1.000
_cell.length_b   1.000
_cell.length_c   1.000
_cell.angle_alpha   90.00
_cell.angle_beta   90.00
_cell.angle_gamma   90.00
#
_symmetry.space_group_name_H-M   'P 1'
#
loop_
_entity.id
_entity.type
_entity.pdbx_description
1 polymer ?
#
loop_
_entity_poly.entity_id
_entity_poly.type
_entity_poly.pdbx_seq_one_letter_code
_entity_poly.pdbx_strand_id
1 'polypeptide(L)'
;MVVTVNDLPAARKIAGFPGVTSGFICTCCGLHGKTSVFNTDHSQWIPRNKNELCRWAKPYRDAQTLDEQRKVLEKYGVCRSLLWLLDYWDPMWMLVIDDMHYILEGV
;
A
#
# COMPACT_ATOMS: atom_id res chain seq x y z
N MET A 1 6.53 -11.13 16.06
CA MET A 1 5.86 -10.81 14.78
C MET A 1 4.55 -10.13 15.13
N VAL A 2 4.34 -8.89 14.68
CA VAL A 2 3.09 -8.15 14.92
C VAL A 2 2.40 -8.02 13.57
N VAL A 3 1.15 -8.47 13.50
CA VAL A 3 0.29 -8.32 12.33
C VAL A 3 -0.79 -7.30 12.64
N THR A 4 -1.22 -6.55 11.64
CA THR A 4 -2.36 -5.64 11.77
C THR A 4 -3.51 -6.20 10.96
N VAL A 5 -4.69 -6.33 11.59
CA VAL A 5 -5.92 -6.78 10.95
C VAL A 5 -6.82 -5.56 10.82
N ASN A 6 -7.15 -5.16 9.59
CA ASN A 6 -7.95 -3.98 9.33
C ASN A 6 -8.82 -4.18 8.08
N ASP A 7 -9.89 -3.41 7.96
CA ASP A 7 -10.57 -3.25 6.68
C ASP A 7 -9.61 -2.66 5.61
N LEU A 8 -9.93 -2.82 4.33
CA LEU A 8 -9.05 -2.37 3.25
C LEU A 8 -8.73 -0.86 3.30
N PRO A 9 -9.69 0.04 3.59
CA PRO A 9 -9.41 1.46 3.78
C PRO A 9 -8.43 1.76 4.92
N ALA A 10 -8.61 1.19 6.11
CA ALA A 10 -7.71 1.46 7.24
C ALA A 10 -6.36 0.74 7.05
N ALA A 11 -6.34 -0.46 6.47
CA ALA A 11 -5.11 -1.17 6.09
C ALA A 11 -4.22 -0.30 5.19
N ARG A 12 -4.80 0.33 4.16
CA ARG A 12 -4.06 1.26 3.29
C ARG A 12 -3.53 2.46 4.06
N LYS A 13 -4.35 3.08 4.92
CA LYS A 13 -3.92 4.24 5.71
C LYS A 13 -2.78 3.91 6.67
N ILE A 14 -2.90 2.82 7.43
CA ILE A 14 -1.89 2.45 8.43
C ILE A 14 -0.58 2.02 7.78
N ALA A 15 -0.65 1.32 6.64
CA ALA A 15 0.54 0.92 5.87
C ALA A 15 1.18 2.07 5.08
N GLY A 16 0.54 3.24 5.01
CA GLY A 16 1.02 4.36 4.21
C GLY A 16 0.88 4.09 2.71
N PHE A 17 -0.21 3.46 2.28
CA PHE A 17 -0.56 3.26 0.88
C PHE A 17 -1.62 4.27 0.42
N PRO A 18 -1.67 4.58 -0.89
CA PRO A 18 -2.71 5.43 -1.44
C PRO A 18 -4.09 4.79 -1.28
N GLY A 19 -5.13 5.64 -1.31
CA GLY A 19 -6.52 5.22 -1.19
C GLY A 19 -6.97 4.25 -2.28
N VAL A 20 -8.14 3.64 -2.06
CA VAL A 20 -8.77 2.65 -2.95
C VAL A 20 -9.00 3.14 -4.37
N THR A 21 -9.09 4.46 -4.58
CA THR A 21 -9.32 5.11 -5.88
C THR A 21 -8.05 5.33 -6.69
N SER A 22 -6.87 5.04 -6.13
CA SER A 22 -5.59 5.25 -6.80
C SER A 22 -5.31 4.22 -7.89
N GLY A 23 -4.28 4.48 -8.72
CA GLY A 23 -3.81 3.50 -9.70
C GLY A 23 -3.19 2.25 -9.07
N PHE A 24 -2.83 2.27 -7.78
CA PHE A 24 -2.30 1.10 -7.06
C PHE A 24 -3.44 0.26 -6.49
N ILE A 25 -3.84 -0.73 -7.28
CA ILE A 25 -5.04 -1.53 -7.00
C ILE A 25 -4.82 -2.54 -5.86
N CYS A 26 -3.58 -2.96 -5.62
CA CYS A 26 -3.24 -3.96 -4.61
C CYS A 26 -2.26 -3.40 -3.57
N THR A 27 -2.39 -3.84 -2.32
CA THR A 27 -1.40 -3.60 -1.26
C THR A 27 -0.25 -4.61 -1.31
N CYS A 28 -0.48 -5.79 -1.92
CA CYS A 28 0.44 -6.94 -1.92
C CYS A 28 1.32 -7.07 -3.19
N CYS A 29 0.92 -6.49 -4.32
CA CYS A 29 1.69 -6.60 -5.57
C CYS A 29 1.80 -5.25 -6.28
N GLY A 30 2.70 -5.19 -7.26
CA GLY A 30 2.97 -4.00 -8.08
C GLY A 30 1.98 -3.74 -9.19
N LEU A 31 0.85 -4.47 -9.26
CA LEU A 31 -0.19 -4.25 -10.27
C LEU A 31 -0.72 -2.81 -10.21
N HIS A 32 -0.80 -2.18 -11.38
CA HIS A 32 -1.15 -0.78 -11.51
C HIS A 32 -2.17 -0.58 -12.63
N GLY A 33 -3.11 0.34 -12.41
CA GLY A 33 -4.14 0.72 -13.36
C GLY A 33 -5.44 -0.06 -13.21
N LYS A 34 -6.56 0.63 -13.48
CA LYS A 34 -7.92 0.06 -13.37
C LYS A 34 -8.17 -1.10 -14.34
N THR A 35 -7.47 -1.13 -15.47
CA THR A 35 -7.55 -2.20 -16.47
C THR A 35 -6.99 -3.52 -15.94
N SER A 36 -6.08 -3.47 -14.97
CA SER A 36 -5.42 -4.64 -14.40
C SER A 36 -6.21 -5.30 -13.26
N VAL A 37 -7.40 -4.78 -12.92
CA VAL A 37 -8.25 -5.32 -11.84
C VAL A 37 -8.71 -6.76 -12.14
N PHE A 38 -8.94 -7.08 -13.41
CA PHE A 38 -9.34 -8.42 -13.86
C PHE A 38 -8.16 -9.29 -14.28
N ASN A 39 -6.92 -8.86 -14.00
CA ASN A 39 -5.73 -9.63 -14.35
C ASN A 39 -5.61 -10.84 -13.43
N THR A 40 -5.92 -12.02 -13.95
CA THR A 40 -5.81 -13.31 -13.26
C THR A 40 -4.51 -14.06 -13.59
N ASP A 41 -3.61 -13.45 -14.36
CA ASP A 41 -2.27 -14.00 -14.63
C ASP A 41 -1.35 -13.75 -13.44
N HIS A 42 -1.32 -14.73 -12.53
CA HIS A 42 -0.51 -14.70 -11.31
C HIS A 42 0.99 -14.51 -11.57
N SER A 43 1.51 -14.81 -12.77
CA SER A 43 2.92 -14.60 -13.09
C SER A 43 3.31 -13.12 -13.09
N GLN A 44 2.33 -12.22 -13.26
CA GLN A 44 2.51 -10.77 -13.27
C GLN A 44 2.36 -10.14 -11.88
N TRP A 45 1.94 -10.92 -10.87
CA TRP A 45 1.65 -10.42 -9.53
C TRP A 45 2.92 -10.33 -8.69
N ILE A 46 3.86 -9.50 -9.14
CA ILE A 46 5.15 -9.33 -8.50
C ILE A 46 4.95 -8.60 -7.16
N PRO A 47 5.39 -9.17 -6.02
CA PRO A 47 5.30 -8.52 -4.72
C PRO A 47 6.05 -7.19 -4.71
N ARG A 48 5.50 -6.20 -4.00
CA ARG A 48 6.18 -4.91 -3.82
C ARG A 48 7.43 -5.11 -2.95
N ASN A 49 8.48 -4.35 -3.24
CA ASN A 49 9.72 -4.42 -2.48
C ASN A 49 9.67 -3.50 -1.25
N LYS A 50 9.70 -4.07 -0.04
CA LYS A 50 9.74 -3.31 1.22
C LYS A 50 10.83 -2.24 1.25
N ASN A 51 12.05 -2.58 0.82
CA ASN A 51 13.19 -1.65 0.89
C ASN A 51 12.99 -0.46 -0.06
N GLU A 52 12.38 -0.71 -1.22
CA GLU A 52 12.02 0.34 -2.16
C GLU A 52 10.91 1.24 -1.58
N LEU A 53 9.86 0.66 -1.01
CA LEU A 53 8.79 1.43 -0.36
C LEU A 53 9.33 2.30 0.78
N CYS A 54 10.18 1.74 1.63
CA CYS A 54 10.82 2.47 2.72
C CYS A 54 11.76 3.59 2.21
N ARG A 55 12.45 3.35 1.09
CA ARG A 55 13.31 4.35 0.44
C ARG A 55 12.49 5.55 -0.03
N TRP A 56 11.28 5.34 -0.57
CA TRP A 56 10.42 6.41 -1.09
C TRP A 56 9.51 7.05 -0.03
N ALA A 57 9.21 6.33 1.06
CA ALA A 57 8.49 6.89 2.21
C ALA A 57 9.23 8.06 2.87
N LYS A 58 10.58 8.03 2.87
CA LYS A 58 11.43 9.11 3.41
C LYS A 58 11.27 10.43 2.62
N PRO A 59 11.50 10.48 1.28
CA PRO A 59 11.20 11.66 0.47
C PRO A 59 9.76 12.14 0.58
N TYR A 60 8.76 11.25 0.69
CA TYR A 60 7.38 11.67 0.91
C TYR A 60 7.22 12.44 2.23
N ARG A 61 7.83 11.94 3.31
CA ARG A 61 7.81 12.60 4.64
C ARG A 61 8.55 13.94 4.63
N ASP A 62 9.68 13.98 3.94
CA ASP A 62 10.60 15.13 3.95
C ASP A 62 10.26 16.19 2.89
N ALA A 63 9.32 15.88 1.99
CA ALA A 63 8.78 16.80 0.98
C ALA A 63 8.23 18.08 1.63
N GLN A 64 8.59 19.23 1.07
CA GLN A 64 8.24 20.55 1.58
C GLN A 64 6.90 21.02 1.01
N THR A 65 6.44 20.41 -0.08
CA THR A 65 5.18 20.78 -0.74
C THR A 65 4.25 19.59 -0.94
N LEU A 66 2.95 19.88 -0.98
CA LEU A 66 1.93 18.88 -1.34
C LEU A 66 2.12 18.34 -2.76
N ASP A 67 2.74 19.12 -3.65
CA ASP A 67 3.03 18.70 -5.02
C ASP A 67 4.15 17.65 -5.08
N GLU A 68 5.20 17.83 -4.29
CA GLU A 68 6.27 16.83 -4.12
C GLU A 68 5.72 15.53 -3.50
N GLN A 69 4.89 15.63 -2.46
CA GLN A 69 4.23 14.47 -1.85
C GLN A 69 3.39 13.71 -2.87
N ARG A 70 2.58 14.44 -3.65
CA ARG A 70 1.74 13.85 -4.71
C ARG A 70 2.59 13.14 -5.75
N LYS A 71 3.70 13.73 -6.23
CA LYS A 71 4.61 13.09 -7.20
C LYS A 71 5.18 11.78 -6.68
N VAL A 72 5.60 11.73 -5.41
CA VAL A 72 6.10 10.49 -4.80
C VAL A 72 5.00 9.46 -4.66
N LEU A 73 3.80 9.88 -4.25
CA LEU A 73 2.65 8.99 -4.10
C LEU A 73 2.19 8.40 -5.43
N GLU A 74 2.08 9.21 -6.48
CA GLU A 74 1.65 8.77 -7.81
C GLU A 74 2.67 7.85 -8.45
N LYS A 75 3.96 8.13 -8.27
CA LYS A 75 5.03 7.34 -8.89
C LYS A 75 5.34 6.04 -8.15
N TYR A 76 5.37 6.07 -6.81
CA TYR A 76 5.83 4.94 -6.00
C TYR A 76 4.75 4.34 -5.11
N GLY A 77 3.56 4.95 -5.04
CA GLY A 77 2.43 4.39 -4.31
C GLY A 77 2.69 4.25 -2.81
N VAL A 78 3.40 5.21 -2.22
CA VAL A 78 3.74 5.23 -0.79
C VAL A 78 3.60 6.63 -0.19
N CYS A 79 3.07 6.67 1.03
CA CYS A 79 2.86 7.82 1.90
C CYS A 79 3.62 7.63 3.22
N ARG A 80 3.60 8.69 4.04
CA ARG A 80 4.08 8.65 5.43
C ARG A 80 3.24 7.67 6.27
N SER A 81 3.92 6.79 6.98
CA SER A 81 3.39 5.98 8.08
C SER A 81 4.45 5.85 9.17
N LEU A 82 4.03 5.79 10.43
CA LEU A 82 4.92 5.52 11.56
C LEU A 82 5.49 4.09 11.52
N LEU A 83 4.79 3.15 10.88
CA LEU A 83 5.24 1.77 10.78
C LEU A 83 6.52 1.62 9.95
N TRP A 84 6.81 2.58 9.06
CA TRP A 84 8.08 2.60 8.31
C TRP A 84 9.31 2.85 9.19
N LEU A 85 9.14 3.26 10.45
CA LEU A 85 10.23 3.37 11.42
C LEU A 85 10.63 2.03 12.04
N LEU A 86 9.80 1.00 11.88
CA LEU A 86 10.03 -0.32 12.45
C LEU A 86 10.80 -1.18 11.45
N ASP A 87 12.05 -1.53 11.77
CA ASP A 87 12.93 -2.27 10.85
C ASP A 87 12.37 -3.65 10.45
N TYR A 88 11.52 -4.23 11.29
CA TYR A 88 10.87 -5.51 11.00
C TYR A 88 9.57 -5.37 10.21
N TRP A 89 8.96 -4.18 10.12
CA TRP A 89 7.68 -4.00 9.46
C TRP A 89 7.78 -4.34 7.98
N ASP A 90 6.89 -5.21 7.51
CA ASP A 90 6.74 -5.53 6.10
C ASP A 90 5.24 -5.62 5.76
N PRO A 91 4.66 -4.61 5.10
CA PRO A 91 3.22 -4.61 4.83
C PRO A 91 2.81 -5.74 3.88
N MET A 92 3.74 -6.37 3.18
CA MET A 92 3.43 -7.47 2.26
C MET A 92 3.08 -8.77 2.99
N TRP A 93 3.56 -8.89 4.24
CA TRP A 93 3.41 -10.08 5.07
C TRP A 93 2.69 -9.81 6.39
N MET A 94 2.68 -8.56 6.86
CA MET A 94 2.17 -8.17 8.18
C MET A 94 0.85 -7.38 8.12
N LEU A 95 0.38 -7.03 6.93
CA LEU A 95 -0.90 -6.36 6.72
C LEU A 95 -1.97 -7.40 6.33
N VAL A 96 -2.81 -7.77 7.28
CA VAL A 96 -3.93 -8.66 7.05
C VAL A 96 -5.17 -7.82 6.78
N ILE A 97 -5.78 -8.00 5.61
CA ILE A 97 -7.06 -7.37 5.28
C ILE A 97 -8.15 -8.27 5.86
N ASP A 98 -8.99 -7.68 6.69
CA ASP A 98 -10.16 -8.36 7.25
C ASP A 98 -11.21 -8.60 6.16
N ASP A 99 -11.49 -9.86 5.90
CA ASP A 99 -12.43 -10.33 4.89
C ASP A 99 -13.88 -10.28 5.38
N MET A 100 -14.12 -10.14 6.68
CA MET A 100 -15.46 -9.96 7.25
C MET A 100 -16.18 -8.75 6.62
N HIS A 101 -15.49 -7.61 6.51
CA HIS A 101 -16.06 -6.39 5.92
C HIS A 101 -16.30 -6.53 4.40
N TYR A 102 -15.50 -7.34 3.71
CA TYR A 102 -15.63 -7.57 2.27
C TYR A 102 -16.73 -8.59 1.93
N ILE A 103 -16.87 -9.64 2.73
CA ILE A 103 -17.78 -10.78 2.45
C ILE A 103 -19.14 -10.61 3.14
N LEU A 104 -19.18 -10.10 4.38
CA LEU A 104 -20.40 -10.07 5.19
C LEU A 104 -21.10 -8.70 5.22
N GLU A 105 -20.35 -7.61 5.15
CA GLU A 105 -20.90 -6.24 5.29
C GLU A 105 -20.98 -5.46 3.96
N GLY A 106 -20.41 -6.00 2.88
CA GLY A 106 -20.67 -5.54 1.50
C GLY A 106 -20.24 -4.10 1.20
N VAL A 107 -19.00 -3.75 1.53
CA VAL A 107 -18.36 -2.46 1.13
C VAL A 107 -17.37 -2.64 0.00
#